data_AF-A0AAV0LAF6-F1
#
_entry.id   AF-A0AAV0LAF6-F1
#
_cell.length_a   1.000
_cell.length_b   1.000
_cell.length_c   1.000
_cell.angle_alpha   90.00
_cell.angle_beta   90.00
_cell.angle_gamma   90.00
#
_symmetry.space_group_name_H-M   'P 1'
#
loop_
_entity.id
_entity.type
_entity.pdbx_description
1 polymer ?
#
loop_
_entity_poly.entity_id
_entity_poly.type
_entity_poly.pdbx_seq_one_letter_code
_entity_poly.pdbx_strand_id
1 'polypeptide(L)'
;MVVIGDDLAYSQSRSSYFCIVQLADVWSCGVTLYVMLVGAYPFEDQDDPKNFRKTIQKIMAVQYKIPDYVHISQECRHLLSRIFVANPLKRISIKDIKSHPWFLKNLPKELSESAQSMYYKRGDDPRFRVQSVEDIMKIVTEARQKPTSTTPVKGFGWGREEDEEEDIDGEVEEEEDEDEEEDEYDKRVKEVHASGEFQIK
;
A
#
# COMPACT_ATOMS: atom_id res chain seq x y z
N MET A 1 -4.63 20.94 -35.49
CA MET A 1 -5.46 21.38 -34.34
C MET A 1 -5.13 20.44 -33.21
N VAL A 2 -4.34 20.93 -32.25
CA VAL A 2 -3.68 20.13 -31.22
C VAL A 2 -4.71 19.56 -30.25
N VAL A 3 -4.53 18.30 -29.91
CA VAL A 3 -5.23 17.58 -28.83
C VAL A 3 -4.85 18.24 -27.51
N ILE A 4 -5.56 19.31 -27.13
CA ILE A 4 -5.41 20.01 -25.83
C ILE A 4 -6.45 19.49 -24.81
N GLY A 5 -7.39 18.64 -25.24
CA GLY A 5 -8.47 18.11 -24.39
C GLY A 5 -8.03 17.02 -23.41
N ASP A 6 -7.07 16.17 -23.80
CA ASP A 6 -6.74 14.97 -23.02
C ASP A 6 -5.82 15.26 -21.82
N ASP A 7 -4.92 16.25 -21.92
CA ASP A 7 -3.99 16.60 -20.84
C ASP A 7 -4.69 17.25 -19.63
N LEU A 8 -5.73 18.06 -19.87
CA LEU A 8 -6.46 18.73 -18.79
C LEU A 8 -7.34 17.72 -18.02
N ALA A 9 -8.02 16.83 -18.74
CA ALA A 9 -8.83 15.77 -18.15
C ALA A 9 -7.96 14.74 -17.42
N TYR A 10 -6.80 14.38 -17.98
CA TYR A 10 -5.84 13.48 -17.36
C TYR A 10 -5.19 14.09 -16.10
N SER A 11 -4.84 15.39 -16.13
CA SER A 11 -4.34 16.13 -14.98
C SER A 11 -5.40 16.26 -13.87
N GLN A 12 -6.63 16.60 -14.23
CA GLN A 12 -7.76 16.67 -13.30
C GLN A 12 -8.07 15.30 -12.68
N SER A 13 -7.97 14.24 -13.48
CA SER A 13 -8.13 12.85 -13.05
C SER A 13 -7.01 12.43 -12.08
N ARG A 14 -5.73 12.64 -12.41
CA ARG A 14 -4.60 12.37 -11.49
C ARG A 14 -4.71 13.16 -10.20
N SER A 15 -5.07 14.44 -10.25
CA SER A 15 -5.25 15.26 -9.06
C SER A 15 -6.43 14.77 -8.20
N SER A 16 -7.50 14.29 -8.83
CA SER A 16 -8.66 13.75 -8.12
C SER A 16 -8.34 12.40 -7.48
N TYR A 17 -7.72 11.47 -8.21
CA TYR A 17 -7.27 10.19 -7.67
C TYR A 17 -6.28 10.38 -6.51
N PHE A 18 -5.29 11.26 -6.68
CA PHE A 18 -4.33 11.57 -5.63
C PHE A 18 -5.00 12.15 -4.37
N CYS A 19 -5.99 13.03 -4.54
CA CYS A 19 -6.81 13.53 -3.44
C CYS A 19 -7.56 12.41 -2.71
N ILE A 20 -8.19 11.50 -3.45
CA ILE A 20 -8.89 10.35 -2.86
C ILE A 20 -7.94 9.43 -2.08
N VAL A 21 -6.74 9.16 -2.62
CA VAL A 21 -5.73 8.35 -1.92
C VAL A 21 -5.30 9.01 -0.61
N GLN A 22 -4.99 10.31 -0.62
CA GLN A 22 -4.64 11.04 0.60
C GLN A 22 -5.76 11.00 1.66
N LEU A 23 -7.01 11.11 1.22
CA LEU A 23 -8.16 11.03 2.12
C LEU A 23 -8.37 9.62 2.65
N ALA A 24 -8.03 8.59 1.88
CA ALA A 24 -7.99 7.20 2.35
C ALA A 24 -6.89 7.01 3.41
N ASP A 25 -5.71 7.60 3.23
CA ASP A 25 -4.64 7.57 4.24
C ASP A 25 -5.09 8.19 5.56
N VAL A 26 -5.84 9.30 5.53
CA VAL A 26 -6.43 9.91 6.74
C VAL A 26 -7.32 8.91 7.49
N TRP A 27 -8.09 8.09 6.77
CA TRP A 27 -8.91 7.05 7.39
C TRP A 27 -8.06 6.00 8.08
N SER A 28 -7.01 5.51 7.41
CA SER A 28 -6.06 4.54 7.97
C SER A 28 -5.33 5.08 9.20
N CYS A 29 -4.95 6.36 9.19
CA CYS A 29 -4.41 7.04 10.38
C CYS A 29 -5.43 7.07 11.52
N GLY A 30 -6.72 7.30 11.21
CA GLY A 30 -7.81 7.24 12.19
C GLY A 30 -8.00 5.86 12.80
N VAL A 31 -7.96 4.79 11.98
CA VAL A 31 -8.01 3.40 12.46
C VAL A 31 -6.84 3.13 13.39
N THR A 32 -5.63 3.50 12.99
CA THR A 32 -4.42 3.33 13.82
C THR A 32 -4.54 4.09 15.14
N LEU A 33 -5.00 5.34 15.11
CA LEU A 33 -5.25 6.15 16.30
C LEU A 33 -6.27 5.47 17.23
N TYR A 34 -7.37 4.98 16.67
CA TYR A 34 -8.39 4.28 17.45
C TYR A 34 -7.81 3.03 18.13
N VAL A 35 -7.05 2.21 17.41
CA VAL A 35 -6.40 1.01 17.95
C VAL A 35 -5.43 1.37 19.08
N MET A 36 -4.63 2.44 18.93
CA MET A 36 -3.74 2.90 20.01
C MET A 36 -4.49 3.34 21.28
N LEU A 37 -5.72 3.85 21.13
CA LEU A 37 -6.53 4.34 22.26
C LEU A 37 -7.38 3.25 22.92
N VAL A 38 -7.92 2.32 22.13
CA VAL A 38 -8.92 1.33 22.57
C VAL A 38 -8.34 -0.08 22.68
N GLY A 39 -7.30 -0.40 21.92
CA GLY A 39 -6.69 -1.74 21.85
C GLY A 39 -7.44 -2.73 20.95
N ALA A 40 -8.42 -2.27 20.18
CA ALA A 40 -9.22 -3.08 19.25
C ALA A 40 -9.56 -2.28 17.98
N TYR A 41 -9.91 -2.96 16.89
CA TYR A 41 -10.32 -2.29 15.65
C TYR A 41 -11.72 -1.64 15.78
N PRO A 42 -11.94 -0.46 15.17
CA PRO A 42 -13.17 0.31 15.33
C PRO A 42 -14.42 -0.34 14.71
N PHE A 43 -14.25 -1.14 13.65
CA PHE A 43 -15.35 -1.70 12.86
C PHE A 43 -15.44 -3.22 12.93
N GLU A 44 -14.54 -3.87 13.67
CA GLU A 44 -14.54 -5.33 13.82
C GLU A 44 -15.60 -5.75 14.85
N ASP A 45 -16.10 -6.97 14.73
CA ASP A 45 -16.94 -7.59 15.75
C ASP A 45 -16.04 -8.35 16.74
N GLN A 46 -16.08 -8.00 18.03
CA GLN A 46 -15.22 -8.65 19.03
C GLN A 46 -15.62 -10.11 19.26
N ASP A 47 -16.89 -10.45 19.07
CA ASP A 47 -17.40 -11.80 19.26
C ASP A 47 -17.20 -12.68 18.00
N ASP A 48 -17.03 -12.06 16.84
CA ASP A 48 -16.97 -12.73 15.53
C ASP A 48 -15.99 -12.00 14.57
N PRO A 49 -14.68 -11.99 14.88
CA PRO A 49 -13.68 -11.20 14.16
C PRO A 49 -13.46 -11.66 12.71
N LYS A 50 -13.81 -12.91 12.38
CA LYS A 50 -13.69 -13.47 11.02
C LYS A 50 -14.85 -13.07 10.10
N ASN A 51 -15.85 -12.34 10.61
CA ASN A 51 -17.01 -11.92 9.84
C ASN A 51 -16.76 -10.63 9.07
N PHE A 52 -16.00 -10.75 7.97
CA PHE A 52 -15.67 -9.62 7.11
C PHE A 52 -16.91 -8.91 6.55
N ARG A 53 -18.02 -9.63 6.31
CA ARG A 53 -19.27 -9.02 5.84
C ARG A 53 -19.82 -8.01 6.84
N LYS A 54 -19.88 -8.36 8.14
CA LYS A 54 -20.30 -7.42 9.20
C LYS A 54 -19.33 -6.24 9.31
N THR A 55 -18.03 -6.49 9.26
CA THR A 55 -17.01 -5.43 9.31
C THR A 55 -17.19 -4.43 8.17
N ILE A 56 -17.38 -4.91 6.94
CA ILE A 56 -17.63 -4.05 5.77
C ILE A 56 -18.92 -3.23 5.95
N GLN A 57 -19.99 -3.84 6.44
CA GLN A 57 -21.25 -3.12 6.72
C GLN A 57 -21.05 -2.00 7.75
N LYS A 58 -20.31 -2.27 8.83
CA LYS A 58 -19.96 -1.26 9.85
C LYS A 58 -19.08 -0.14 9.27
N ILE A 59 -18.12 -0.46 8.41
CA ILE A 59 -17.29 0.54 7.71
C ILE A 59 -18.15 1.46 6.85
N MET A 60 -19.02 0.89 6.00
CA MET A 60 -19.90 1.65 5.11
C MET A 60 -20.88 2.55 5.87
N ALA A 61 -21.37 2.07 7.01
CA ALA A 61 -22.27 2.82 7.90
C ALA A 61 -21.53 3.72 8.90
N VAL A 62 -20.18 3.69 8.93
CA VAL A 62 -19.33 4.39 9.91
C VAL A 62 -19.75 4.11 11.36
N GLN A 63 -20.04 2.85 11.64
CA GLN A 63 -20.48 2.39 12.96
C GLN A 63 -19.30 1.92 13.79
N TYR A 64 -18.84 2.78 14.70
CA TYR A 64 -17.84 2.47 15.71
C TYR A 64 -18.31 2.99 17.08
N LYS A 65 -17.89 2.35 18.17
CA LYS A 65 -18.19 2.79 19.54
C LYS A 65 -16.93 2.74 20.39
N ILE A 66 -16.60 3.86 21.01
CA ILE A 66 -15.54 3.93 22.03
C ILE A 66 -16.13 3.37 23.33
N PRO A 67 -15.57 2.28 23.89
CA PRO A 67 -16.11 1.66 25.09
C PRO A 67 -16.10 2.60 26.31
N ASP A 68 -17.05 2.40 27.23
CA ASP A 68 -17.26 3.32 28.35
C ASP A 68 -16.11 3.31 29.37
N TYR A 69 -15.35 2.20 29.42
CA TYR A 69 -14.13 2.07 30.24
C TYR A 69 -12.93 2.83 29.66
N VAL A 70 -12.99 3.28 28.39
CA VAL A 70 -11.90 4.02 27.75
C VAL A 70 -12.15 5.52 27.89
N HIS A 71 -11.35 6.17 28.74
CA HIS A 71 -11.40 7.60 28.95
C HIS A 71 -10.49 8.34 27.95
N ILE A 72 -11.11 9.05 27.01
CA ILE A 72 -10.42 9.95 26.08
C ILE A 72 -11.02 11.35 26.14
N SER A 73 -10.20 12.36 25.81
CA SER A 73 -10.64 13.75 25.85
C SER A 73 -11.69 14.06 24.79
N GLN A 74 -12.47 15.13 25.01
CA GLN A 74 -13.51 15.56 24.08
C GLN A 74 -12.92 15.96 22.72
N GLU A 75 -11.73 16.57 22.71
CA GLU A 75 -11.01 16.93 21.49
C GLU A 75 -10.58 15.68 20.72
N CYS A 76 -10.20 14.60 21.41
CA CYS A 76 -9.87 13.33 20.78
C CYS A 76 -11.11 12.72 20.08
N ARG A 77 -12.26 12.71 20.77
CA ARG A 77 -13.54 12.24 20.21
C ARG A 77 -13.93 13.08 19.00
N HIS A 78 -13.77 14.39 19.09
CA HIS A 78 -14.03 15.30 17.98
C HIS A 78 -13.13 14.99 16.78
N LEU A 79 -11.82 14.78 16.98
CA LEU A 79 -10.89 14.42 15.91
C LEU A 79 -11.31 13.11 15.23
N LEU A 80 -11.60 12.05 15.99
CA LEU A 80 -12.06 10.77 15.44
C LEU A 80 -13.37 10.91 14.64
N SER A 81 -14.34 11.70 15.13
CA SER A 81 -15.59 11.95 14.40
C SER A 81 -15.39 12.70 13.08
N ARG A 82 -14.30 13.48 12.95
CA ARG A 82 -13.94 14.23 11.75
C ARG A 82 -13.12 13.39 10.76
N ILE A 83 -12.44 12.35 11.24
CA ILE A 83 -11.71 11.36 10.44
C ILE A 83 -12.67 10.29 9.89
N PHE A 84 -13.50 9.70 10.76
CA PHE A 84 -14.47 8.68 10.36
C PHE A 84 -15.72 9.35 9.77
N VAL A 85 -15.57 9.81 8.52
CA VAL A 85 -16.64 10.37 7.69
C VAL A 85 -16.71 9.55 6.40
N ALA A 86 -17.90 9.05 6.08
CA ALA A 86 -18.13 8.19 4.91
C ALA A 86 -17.75 8.89 3.61
N ASN A 87 -18.19 10.14 3.43
CA ASN A 87 -17.84 10.95 2.27
C ASN A 87 -16.39 11.48 2.39
N PRO A 88 -15.45 11.05 1.53
CA PRO A 88 -14.05 11.48 1.61
C PRO A 88 -13.91 13.00 1.47
N LEU A 89 -14.71 13.65 0.64
CA LEU A 89 -14.63 15.10 0.40
C LEU A 89 -15.04 15.95 1.62
N LYS A 90 -15.74 15.34 2.58
CA LYS A 90 -16.11 15.97 3.86
C LYS A 90 -15.18 15.55 5.01
N ARG A 91 -14.30 14.58 4.77
CA ARG A 91 -13.33 14.09 5.74
C ARG A 91 -12.29 15.18 6.02
N ILE A 92 -11.86 15.28 7.27
CA ILE A 92 -10.81 16.23 7.66
C ILE A 92 -9.52 15.99 6.85
N SER A 93 -8.87 17.06 6.40
CA SER A 93 -7.60 16.96 5.68
C SER A 93 -6.42 16.80 6.66
N ILE A 94 -5.28 16.27 6.21
CA ILE A 94 -4.05 16.22 7.02
C ILE A 94 -3.66 17.62 7.53
N LYS A 95 -3.81 18.65 6.70
CA LYS A 95 -3.56 20.04 7.10
C LYS A 95 -4.40 20.45 8.30
N ASP A 96 -5.70 20.13 8.26
CA ASP A 96 -6.62 20.46 9.34
C ASP A 96 -6.34 19.61 10.59
N ILE A 97 -5.94 18.35 10.44
CA ILE A 97 -5.49 17.51 11.56
C ILE A 97 -4.28 18.13 12.25
N LYS A 98 -3.27 18.60 11.50
CA LYS A 98 -2.07 19.24 12.07
C LYS A 98 -2.38 20.53 12.82
N SER A 99 -3.50 21.19 12.49
CA SER A 99 -4.00 22.36 13.20
C SER A 99 -4.98 22.03 14.34
N HIS A 100 -5.37 20.76 14.49
CA HIS A 100 -6.40 20.36 15.45
C HIS A 100 -5.88 20.47 16.89
N PRO A 101 -6.67 21.00 17.85
CA PRO A 101 -6.23 21.20 19.23
C PRO A 101 -5.68 19.95 19.90
N TRP A 102 -6.28 18.78 19.62
CA TRP A 102 -5.79 17.50 20.12
C TRP A 102 -4.40 17.14 19.60
N PHE A 103 -4.10 17.42 18.32
CA PHE A 103 -2.81 17.12 17.70
C PHE A 103 -1.70 18.06 18.19
N LEU A 104 -2.04 19.33 18.43
CA LEU A 104 -1.09 20.33 18.91
C LEU A 104 -0.73 20.18 20.39
N LYS A 105 -1.56 19.46 21.16
CA LYS A 105 -1.35 19.26 22.60
C LYS A 105 -0.11 18.41 22.83
N ASN A 106 0.89 18.98 23.51
CA ASN A 106 2.17 18.33 23.83
C ASN A 106 2.96 17.86 22.59
N LEU A 107 2.77 18.48 21.42
CA LEU A 107 3.52 18.15 20.22
C LEU A 107 5.03 18.45 20.43
N PRO A 108 5.93 17.45 20.32
CA PRO A 108 7.37 17.67 20.42
C PRO A 108 7.85 18.70 19.40
N LYS A 109 8.77 19.57 19.81
CA LYS A 109 9.25 20.67 18.95
C LYS A 109 9.94 20.17 17.68
N GLU A 110 10.56 18.99 17.75
CA GLU A 110 11.23 18.30 16.66
C GLU A 110 10.25 17.86 15.55
N LEU A 111 8.98 17.67 15.90
CA LEU A 111 7.91 17.30 14.97
C LEU A 111 7.13 18.51 14.45
N SER A 112 7.53 19.73 14.83
CA SER A 112 6.96 20.95 14.26
C SER A 112 7.35 21.08 12.78
N GLU A 113 6.53 21.81 12.01
CA GLU A 113 6.78 22.03 10.58
C GLU A 113 8.14 22.68 10.30
N SER A 114 8.57 23.59 11.18
CA SER A 114 9.88 24.25 11.07
C SER A 114 11.03 23.28 11.30
N ALA A 115 10.93 22.39 12.29
CA ALA A 115 11.95 21.37 12.57
C ALA A 115 12.01 20.31 11.47
N GLN A 116 10.86 19.85 10.96
CA GLN A 116 10.79 18.94 9.82
C GLN A 116 11.43 19.56 8.57
N SER A 117 11.17 20.85 8.30
CA SER A 117 11.82 21.55 7.18
C SER A 117 13.34 21.57 7.29
N MET A 118 13.89 21.69 8.51
CA MET A 118 15.34 21.61 8.72
C MET A 118 15.89 20.21 8.48
N TYR A 119 15.16 19.15 8.87
CA TYR A 119 15.57 17.76 8.62
C TYR A 119 15.71 17.47 7.12
N TYR A 120 14.71 17.82 6.31
CA TYR A 120 14.76 17.61 4.86
C TYR A 120 15.76 18.53 4.14
N LYS A 121 16.17 19.65 4.76
CA LYS A 121 17.25 20.51 4.26
C LYS A 121 18.63 20.03 4.68
N ARG A 122 18.74 19.10 5.64
CA ARG A 122 20.01 18.52 6.13
C ARG A 122 20.53 17.44 5.19
N GLY A 123 20.48 17.67 3.89
CA GLY A 123 21.03 16.78 2.84
C GLY A 123 22.57 16.72 2.82
N ASP A 124 23.25 17.29 3.82
CA ASP A 124 24.71 17.34 3.94
C ASP A 124 25.26 16.39 5.03
N ASP A 125 24.48 15.43 5.54
CA ASP A 125 25.07 14.31 6.32
C ASP A 125 25.82 13.38 5.36
N PRO A 126 27.15 13.19 5.50
CA PRO A 126 27.94 12.35 4.60
C PRO A 126 27.48 10.89 4.51
N ARG A 127 26.69 10.40 5.49
CA ARG A 127 26.13 9.03 5.51
C ARG A 127 24.85 8.89 4.67
N PHE A 128 24.19 10.00 4.34
CA PHE A 128 22.96 10.04 3.55
C PHE A 128 23.15 10.99 2.36
N ARG A 129 24.06 10.61 1.44
CA ARG A 129 24.28 11.35 0.21
C ARG A 129 23.07 11.17 -0.71
N VAL A 130 22.41 12.27 -1.05
CA VAL A 130 21.35 12.28 -2.06
C VAL A 130 21.97 11.88 -3.41
N GLN A 131 21.46 10.82 -4.03
CA GLN A 131 21.87 10.35 -5.36
C GLN A 131 21.01 11.01 -6.44
N SER A 132 21.60 11.31 -7.59
CA SER A 132 20.83 11.80 -8.73
C SER A 132 19.91 10.70 -9.28
N VAL A 133 18.87 11.09 -10.03
CA VAL A 133 17.98 10.12 -10.66
C VAL A 133 18.76 9.26 -11.66
N GLU A 134 19.74 9.84 -12.34
CA GLU A 134 20.62 9.16 -13.28
C GLU A 134 21.48 8.08 -12.58
N ASP A 135 22.06 8.41 -11.42
CA ASP A 135 22.86 7.46 -10.65
C ASP A 135 22.01 6.29 -10.13
N ILE A 136 20.80 6.60 -9.64
CA ILE A 136 19.85 5.57 -9.19
C ILE A 136 19.48 4.64 -10.36
N MET A 137 19.15 5.20 -11.52
CA MET A 137 18.78 4.40 -12.69
C MET A 137 19.94 3.56 -13.22
N LYS A 138 21.18 4.07 -13.14
CA LYS A 138 22.38 3.32 -13.48
C LYS A 138 22.54 2.10 -12.56
N ILE A 139 22.44 2.28 -11.25
CA ILE A 139 22.51 1.19 -10.26
C ILE A 139 21.42 0.15 -10.53
N VAL A 140 20.19 0.59 -10.79
CA VAL A 140 19.06 -0.32 -11.10
C VAL A 140 19.31 -1.11 -12.38
N THR A 141 19.91 -0.50 -13.40
CA THR A 141 20.22 -1.16 -14.68
C THR A 141 21.35 -2.18 -14.51
N GLU A 142 22.38 -1.81 -13.75
CA GLU A 142 23.51 -2.70 -13.41
C GLU A 142 23.05 -3.91 -12.59
N ALA A 143 22.19 -3.69 -11.59
CA ALA A 143 21.64 -4.75 -10.73
C ALA A 143 20.74 -5.75 -11.48
N ARG A 144 20.25 -5.41 -12.68
CA ARG A 144 19.47 -6.32 -13.52
C ARG A 144 20.33 -7.28 -14.35
N GLN A 145 21.61 -6.98 -14.52
CA GLN A 145 22.52 -7.86 -15.25
C GLN A 145 23.02 -8.94 -14.30
N LYS A 146 22.82 -10.23 -14.65
CA LYS A 146 23.39 -11.34 -13.87
C LYS A 146 24.93 -11.21 -13.93
N PRO A 147 25.65 -11.39 -12.81
CA PRO A 147 27.10 -11.25 -12.80
C PRO A 147 27.71 -12.24 -13.80
N THR A 148 28.56 -11.74 -14.69
CA THR A 148 29.38 -12.58 -15.56
C THR A 148 30.38 -13.32 -14.68
N SER A 149 30.16 -14.61 -14.44
CA SER A 149 31.08 -15.48 -13.72
C SER A 149 32.47 -15.40 -14.40
N THR A 150 33.42 -14.74 -13.77
CA THR A 150 34.79 -14.58 -14.30
C THR A 150 35.84 -15.26 -13.43
N THR A 151 35.43 -16.09 -12.48
CA THR A 151 36.39 -16.96 -11.77
C THR A 151 35.76 -18.34 -11.56
N PRO A 152 36.34 -19.41 -12.12
CA PRO A 152 36.01 -20.75 -11.64
C PRO A 152 36.60 -20.85 -10.23
N VAL A 153 35.77 -20.67 -9.21
CA VAL A 153 36.12 -21.07 -7.85
C VAL A 153 36.14 -22.59 -7.86
N LYS A 154 37.33 -23.16 -7.93
CA LYS A 154 37.56 -24.61 -7.83
C LYS A 154 37.06 -25.06 -6.45
N GLY A 155 35.81 -25.53 -6.37
CA GLY A 155 35.20 -26.04 -5.15
C GLY A 155 33.71 -25.73 -4.90
N PHE A 156 33.03 -24.92 -5.72
CA PHE A 156 31.58 -24.76 -5.64
C PHE A 156 30.92 -25.09 -6.98
N GLY A 157 30.07 -26.13 -6.97
CA GLY A 157 29.50 -26.81 -8.14
C GLY A 157 28.37 -26.05 -8.84
N TRP A 158 28.69 -24.90 -9.42
CA TRP A 158 27.86 -24.29 -10.47
C TRP A 158 28.72 -24.15 -11.74
N GLY A 159 29.32 -25.26 -12.14
CA GLY A 159 30.07 -25.40 -13.37
C GLY A 159 29.23 -26.11 -14.41
N ARG A 160 28.71 -25.32 -15.35
CA ARG A 160 28.56 -25.67 -16.77
C ARG A 160 27.78 -26.96 -17.07
N GLU A 161 26.51 -26.80 -17.44
CA GLU A 161 25.87 -27.73 -18.37
C GLU A 161 26.62 -27.56 -19.71
N GLU A 162 27.60 -28.43 -19.95
CA GLU A 162 28.02 -28.76 -21.31
C GLU A 162 27.02 -29.78 -21.83
N ASP A 163 26.39 -29.43 -22.95
CA ASP A 163 25.57 -30.30 -23.77
C ASP A 163 26.39 -31.55 -24.17
N GLU A 164 26.17 -32.69 -23.53
CA GLU A 164 26.47 -34.01 -24.11
C GLU A 164 25.36 -35.01 -23.72
N GLU A 165 24.65 -35.48 -24.74
CA GLU A 165 23.61 -36.51 -24.69
C GLU A 165 24.20 -37.86 -24.27
N GLU A 166 23.62 -38.53 -23.26
CA GLU A 166 23.68 -39.99 -23.12
C GLU A 166 22.30 -40.53 -22.70
N ASP A 167 21.66 -41.24 -23.64
CA ASP A 167 20.49 -42.08 -23.43
C ASP A 167 20.80 -43.21 -22.43
N ILE A 168 20.06 -43.29 -21.31
CA ILE A 168 19.85 -44.57 -20.59
C ILE A 168 18.40 -44.64 -20.09
N ASP A 169 17.75 -45.70 -20.58
CA ASP A 169 16.38 -46.14 -20.40
C ASP A 169 16.09 -46.51 -18.93
N GLY A 170 14.95 -46.07 -18.43
CA GLY A 170 14.52 -46.26 -17.05
C GLY A 170 13.12 -45.72 -16.81
N GLU A 171 12.12 -46.45 -17.30
CA GLU A 171 10.71 -46.28 -16.92
C GLU A 171 10.56 -46.21 -15.39
N VAL A 172 10.17 -45.05 -14.87
CA VAL A 172 9.47 -44.92 -13.59
C VAL A 172 8.33 -43.94 -13.81
N GLU A 173 7.12 -44.44 -13.64
CA GLU A 173 5.85 -43.73 -13.73
C GLU A 173 5.82 -42.58 -12.72
N GLU A 174 5.69 -41.34 -13.19
CA GLU A 174 5.31 -40.21 -12.34
C GLU A 174 3.80 -40.05 -12.40
N GLU A 175 3.14 -40.31 -11.27
CA GLU A 175 1.75 -39.94 -11.04
C GLU A 175 1.66 -38.41 -11.01
N GLU A 176 1.07 -37.83 -12.07
CA GLU A 176 0.61 -36.44 -12.08
C GLU A 176 -0.71 -36.33 -11.31
N ASP A 177 -0.63 -36.04 -10.01
CA ASP A 177 -1.74 -35.52 -9.21
C ASP A 177 -1.30 -34.21 -8.56
N GLU A 178 -1.53 -33.08 -9.23
CA GLU A 178 -1.84 -31.80 -8.58
C GLU A 178 -2.86 -31.07 -9.46
N ASP A 179 -4.14 -31.35 -9.20
CA ASP A 179 -5.28 -30.57 -9.67
C ASP A 179 -5.10 -29.10 -9.24
N GLU A 180 -4.59 -28.24 -10.13
CA GLU A 180 -4.76 -26.80 -10.00
C GLU A 180 -6.25 -26.48 -10.18
N GLU A 181 -6.98 -26.42 -9.07
CA GLU A 181 -8.38 -25.99 -9.02
C GLU A 181 -8.44 -24.50 -9.43
N GLU A 182 -8.56 -24.25 -10.73
CA GLU A 182 -8.73 -22.93 -11.32
C GLU A 182 -10.00 -22.29 -10.74
N ASP A 183 -9.83 -21.31 -9.84
CA ASP A 183 -10.94 -20.73 -9.13
C ASP A 183 -11.89 -19.97 -10.08
N GLU A 184 -13.18 -19.90 -9.72
CA GLU A 184 -14.26 -19.32 -10.54
C GLU A 184 -13.94 -17.90 -11.05
N TYR A 185 -13.05 -17.21 -10.33
CA TYR A 185 -12.56 -15.88 -10.69
C TYR A 185 -11.68 -15.90 -11.94
N ASP A 186 -10.67 -16.78 -11.99
CA ASP A 186 -9.78 -16.90 -13.15
C ASP A 186 -10.53 -17.31 -14.42
N LYS A 187 -11.55 -18.17 -14.27
CA LYS A 187 -12.45 -18.55 -15.37
C LYS A 187 -13.24 -17.36 -15.92
N ARG A 188 -13.84 -16.54 -15.04
CA ARG A 188 -14.57 -15.32 -15.47
C ARG A 188 -13.64 -14.29 -16.09
N VAL A 189 -12.43 -14.13 -15.58
CA VAL A 189 -11.45 -13.18 -16.11
C VAL A 189 -11.06 -13.57 -17.54
N LYS A 190 -10.78 -14.85 -17.79
CA LYS A 190 -10.46 -15.37 -19.13
C LYS A 190 -11.62 -15.20 -20.11
N GLU A 191 -12.87 -15.46 -19.69
CA GLU A 191 -14.05 -15.26 -20.53
C GLU A 191 -14.30 -13.78 -20.89
N VAL A 192 -14.07 -12.86 -19.96
CA VAL A 192 -14.22 -11.41 -20.22
C VAL A 192 -13.12 -10.90 -21.16
N HIS A 193 -11.88 -11.41 -21.01
CA HIS A 193 -10.80 -11.08 -21.94
C HIS A 193 -11.01 -11.68 -23.34
N ALA A 194 -11.59 -12.87 -23.44
CA ALA A 194 -11.85 -13.54 -24.72
C ALA A 194 -13.06 -12.98 -25.48
N SER A 195 -14.08 -12.45 -24.78
CA SER A 195 -15.31 -11.95 -25.41
C SER A 195 -15.25 -10.49 -25.85
N GLY A 196 -14.27 -9.71 -25.42
CA GLY A 196 -14.06 -8.34 -25.88
C GLY A 196 -15.20 -7.34 -25.58
N GLU A 197 -16.20 -7.71 -24.77
CA GLU A 197 -17.33 -6.85 -24.43
C GLU A 197 -17.21 -6.29 -23.01
N PHE A 198 -16.76 -5.05 -22.91
CA PHE A 198 -16.91 -4.22 -21.71
C PHE A 198 -18.25 -3.47 -21.79
N GLN A 199 -19.33 -4.04 -21.26
CA GLN A 199 -20.60 -3.33 -21.07
C GLN A 199 -20.63 -2.68 -19.69
N ILE A 200 -20.30 -1.38 -19.64
CA ILE A 200 -20.59 -0.53 -18.48
C ILE A 200 -22.01 0.02 -18.68
N LYS A 201 -22.92 -0.29 -17.75
CA LYS A 201 -24.16 0.46 -17.55
C LYS A 201 -23.98 1.46 -16.42
#